data_AF-A0A7S2CQE0-F1
#
_entry.id   AF-A0A7S2CQE0-F1
#
_cell.length_a   1.000
_cell.length_b   1.000
_cell.length_c   1.000
_cell.angle_alpha   90.00
_cell.angle_beta   90.00
_cell.angle_gamma   90.00
#
_symmetry.space_group_name_H-M   'P 1'
#
loop_
_entity.id
_entity.type
_entity.pdbx_description
1 polymer ?
#
loop_
_entity_poly.entity_id
_entity_poly.type
_entity_poly.pdbx_seq_one_letter_code
_entity_poly.pdbx_strand_id
1 'polypeptide(L)'
;QSVDILCTPATLDAAFDATVRYPTEQVQQVFTNYLGWMVPACIVSILLCPALVMPCGFLPDGRPVGIQLVGPPGGDAAVLRAAAALEATLHLPRTCPQPRRGSVPLGTVGPRTAEEAAKHHEGEVQRHVERYSAPAAAA
;
A
#
# COMPACT_ATOMS: atom_id res chain seq x y z
N GLN A 1 17.09 14.10 -14.38
CA GLN A 1 15.81 14.58 -14.93
C GLN A 1 14.97 15.05 -13.75
N SER A 2 14.28 16.19 -13.85
CA SER A 2 13.32 16.64 -12.84
C SER A 2 11.98 15.91 -13.04
N VAL A 3 11.35 15.49 -11.94
CA VAL A 3 10.04 14.82 -11.95
C VAL A 3 9.05 15.71 -11.20
N ASP A 4 7.90 15.96 -11.80
CA ASP A 4 6.84 16.78 -11.20
C ASP A 4 5.83 15.95 -10.39
N ILE A 5 5.51 14.74 -10.86
CA ILE A 5 4.59 13.81 -10.21
C ILE A 5 5.18 12.41 -10.29
N LEU A 6 5.28 11.75 -9.14
CA LEU A 6 5.55 10.32 -9.04
C LEU A 6 4.23 9.56 -9.05
N CYS A 7 4.07 8.65 -10.02
CA CYS A 7 2.92 7.76 -10.12
C CYS A 7 3.29 6.37 -9.60
N THR A 8 2.50 5.83 -8.69
CA THR A 8 2.66 4.48 -8.12
C THR A 8 1.30 3.77 -8.06
N PRO A 9 1.27 2.44 -7.98
CA PRO A 9 0.06 1.74 -7.55
C PRO A 9 -0.37 2.23 -6.16
N ALA A 10 -1.68 2.37 -5.94
CA ALA A 10 -2.19 2.80 -4.63
C ALA A 10 -1.92 1.78 -3.51
N THR A 11 -1.85 0.51 -3.87
CA THR A 11 -1.63 -0.63 -2.96
C THR A 11 -0.80 -1.70 -3.69
N LEU A 12 -0.13 -2.57 -2.93
CA LEU A 12 0.66 -3.69 -3.50
C LEU A 12 -0.19 -4.89 -3.91
N ASP A 13 -1.41 -4.98 -3.41
CA ASP A 13 -2.34 -6.07 -3.73
C ASP A 13 -3.72 -5.52 -4.01
N ALA A 14 -4.48 -6.24 -4.81
CA ALA A 14 -5.89 -5.95 -5.00
C ALA A 14 -6.70 -6.33 -3.75
N ALA A 15 -8.00 -6.07 -3.77
CA ALA A 15 -8.89 -6.52 -2.69
C ALA A 15 -8.72 -8.03 -2.44
N PHE A 16 -8.38 -8.39 -1.20
CA PHE A 16 -8.12 -9.76 -0.76
C PHE A 16 -9.20 -10.25 0.23
N ASP A 17 -9.06 -11.48 0.71
CA ASP A 17 -10.00 -12.11 1.64
C ASP A 17 -10.13 -11.27 2.92
N ALA A 18 -11.35 -10.80 3.21
CA ALA A 18 -11.65 -9.95 4.36
C ALA A 18 -11.37 -10.62 5.72
N THR A 19 -11.20 -11.95 5.75
CA THR A 19 -10.82 -12.68 6.96
C THR A 19 -9.31 -12.65 7.21
N VAL A 20 -8.50 -12.27 6.22
CA VAL A 20 -7.06 -12.03 6.37
C VAL A 20 -6.85 -10.58 6.79
N ARG A 21 -6.10 -10.36 7.88
CA ARG A 21 -5.85 -9.01 8.41
C ARG A 21 -4.92 -8.20 7.52
N TYR A 22 -3.92 -8.84 6.93
CA TYR A 22 -2.98 -8.25 5.98
C TYR A 22 -2.18 -9.33 5.23
N PRO A 23 -1.69 -9.07 4.01
CA PRO A 23 -0.79 -9.96 3.30
C PRO A 23 0.57 -10.05 4.01
N THR A 24 1.10 -11.26 4.16
CA THR A 24 2.47 -11.50 4.65
C THR A 24 3.45 -11.84 3.52
N GLU A 25 2.94 -12.03 2.31
CA GLU A 25 3.76 -12.26 1.12
C GLU A 25 3.10 -11.66 -0.13
N GLN A 26 3.91 -11.18 -1.06
CA GLN A 26 3.47 -10.71 -2.36
C GLN A 26 4.66 -10.66 -3.34
N VAL A 27 4.45 -11.06 -4.60
CA VAL A 27 5.48 -11.10 -5.67
C VAL A 27 6.86 -11.56 -5.15
N GLN A 28 6.91 -12.78 -4.57
CA GLN A 28 8.14 -13.41 -4.06
C GLN A 28 8.85 -12.67 -2.92
N GLN A 29 8.20 -11.70 -2.28
CA GLN A 29 8.70 -11.02 -1.08
C GLN A 29 7.85 -11.43 0.13
N VAL A 30 8.51 -11.82 1.22
CA VAL A 30 7.87 -12.05 2.52
C VAL A 30 8.02 -10.79 3.35
N PHE A 31 6.90 -10.25 3.81
CA PHE A 31 6.87 -9.09 4.69
C PHE A 31 7.08 -9.54 6.12
N THR A 32 7.97 -8.86 6.83
CA THR A 32 8.31 -9.22 8.21
C THR A 32 7.42 -8.55 9.25
N ASN A 33 6.66 -7.53 8.85
CA ASN A 33 5.68 -6.85 9.69
C ASN A 33 4.55 -6.22 8.84
N TYR A 34 3.58 -5.62 9.54
CA TYR A 34 2.39 -5.02 8.94
C TYR A 34 2.71 -3.87 7.98
N LEU A 35 3.79 -3.13 8.19
CA LEU A 35 4.13 -2.01 7.32
C LEU A 35 4.71 -2.47 5.98
N GLY A 36 5.21 -3.71 5.90
CA GLY A 36 5.82 -4.25 4.70
C GLY A 36 4.89 -4.28 3.48
N TRP A 37 3.60 -4.57 3.68
CA TRP A 37 2.62 -4.53 2.58
C TRP A 37 2.07 -3.10 2.32
N MET A 38 2.22 -2.18 3.28
CA MET A 38 1.75 -0.79 3.21
C MET A 38 2.80 0.20 2.67
N VAL A 39 3.93 -0.30 2.17
CA VAL A 39 5.07 0.52 1.71
C VAL A 39 4.67 1.70 0.81
N PRO A 40 3.78 1.56 -0.20
CA PRO A 40 3.37 2.70 -1.03
C PRO A 40 2.75 3.86 -0.24
N ALA A 41 2.03 3.56 0.85
CA ALA A 41 1.47 4.59 1.73
C ALA A 41 2.52 5.10 2.73
N CYS A 42 3.23 4.19 3.40
CA CYS A 42 4.14 4.53 4.50
C CYS A 42 5.29 5.43 4.07
N ILE A 43 5.91 5.17 2.91
CA ILE A 43 7.03 5.99 2.41
C ILE A 43 6.56 7.44 2.21
N VAL A 44 5.41 7.62 1.57
CA VAL A 44 4.90 8.95 1.25
C VAL A 44 4.52 9.73 2.51
N SER A 45 3.91 9.06 3.50
CA SER A 45 3.57 9.68 4.78
C SER A 45 4.79 10.24 5.51
N ILE A 46 5.93 9.53 5.49
CA ILE A 46 7.15 9.97 6.18
C ILE A 46 7.82 11.13 5.43
N LEU A 47 7.68 11.19 4.11
CA LEU A 47 8.22 12.27 3.28
C LEU A 47 7.41 13.57 3.37
N LEU A 48 6.21 13.54 3.97
CA LEU A 48 5.29 14.67 4.06
C LEU A 48 4.94 15.30 2.70
N CYS A 49 5.05 14.51 1.62
CA CYS A 49 4.67 14.93 0.29
C CYS A 49 3.14 14.87 0.12
N PRO A 50 2.53 15.81 -0.62
CA PRO A 50 1.13 15.72 -0.97
C PRO A 50 0.90 14.50 -1.87
N ALA A 51 -0.12 13.73 -1.55
CA ALA A 51 -0.47 12.54 -2.30
C ALA A 51 -1.98 12.36 -2.41
N LEU A 52 -2.41 11.87 -3.58
CA LEU A 52 -3.81 11.59 -3.89
C LEU A 52 -3.92 10.18 -4.47
N VAL A 53 -4.95 9.45 -4.06
CA VAL A 53 -5.30 8.15 -4.63
C VAL A 53 -6.64 8.26 -5.37
N MET A 54 -6.70 7.71 -6.58
CA MET A 54 -7.94 7.63 -7.37
C MET A 54 -8.07 6.28 -8.08
N PRO A 55 -9.30 5.83 -8.40
CA PRO A 55 -9.51 4.66 -9.23
C PRO A 55 -8.86 4.85 -10.61
N CYS A 56 -8.18 3.81 -11.11
CA CYS A 56 -7.57 3.82 -12.44
C CYS A 56 -8.01 2.64 -13.32
N GLY A 57 -8.82 1.72 -12.79
CA GLY A 57 -9.37 0.63 -13.58
C GLY A 57 -9.84 -0.54 -12.72
N PHE A 58 -9.96 -1.69 -13.37
CA PHE A 58 -10.37 -2.94 -12.76
C PHE A 58 -9.48 -4.07 -13.27
N LEU A 59 -9.20 -5.05 -12.42
CA LEU A 59 -8.62 -6.32 -12.83
C LEU A 59 -9.62 -7.11 -13.71
N PRO A 60 -9.15 -8.15 -14.44
CA PRO A 60 -10.03 -9.02 -15.22
C PRO A 60 -11.17 -9.68 -14.42
N ASP A 61 -10.98 -9.84 -13.10
CA ASP A 61 -11.99 -10.38 -12.17
C ASP A 61 -12.94 -9.31 -11.58
N GLY A 62 -12.81 -8.05 -11.99
CA GLY A 62 -13.65 -6.94 -11.57
C GLY A 62 -13.22 -6.26 -10.27
N ARG A 63 -12.09 -6.63 -9.65
CA ARG A 63 -11.58 -5.92 -8.47
C ARG A 63 -11.02 -4.54 -8.86
N PRO A 64 -11.33 -3.47 -8.10
CA PRO A 64 -10.86 -2.12 -8.43
C PRO A 64 -9.35 -1.99 -8.25
N VAL A 65 -8.72 -1.21 -9.12
CA VAL A 65 -7.30 -0.83 -9.06
C VAL A 65 -7.21 0.69 -8.88
N GLY A 66 -6.34 1.13 -7.98
CA GLY A 66 -6.07 2.54 -7.73
C GLY A 66 -4.66 2.96 -8.14
N ILE A 67 -4.53 4.22 -8.53
CA ILE A 67 -3.25 4.90 -8.76
C ILE A 67 -3.04 5.94 -7.65
N GLN A 68 -1.80 6.05 -7.18
CA GLN A 68 -1.34 7.09 -6.27
C GLN A 68 -0.47 8.09 -7.05
N LEU A 69 -0.77 9.37 -6.86
CA LEU A 69 -0.06 10.50 -7.45
C LEU A 69 0.60 11.26 -6.30
N VAL A 70 1.93 11.41 -6.35
CA VAL A 70 2.71 12.09 -5.31
C VAL A 70 3.41 13.29 -5.92
N GLY A 71 3.19 14.46 -5.36
CA GLY A 71 3.85 15.71 -5.76
C GLY A 71 5.01 16.08 -4.84
N PRO A 72 5.78 17.12 -5.19
CA PRO A 72 6.78 17.69 -4.29
C PRO A 72 6.11 18.37 -3.09
N PRO A 73 6.84 18.64 -1.98
CA PRO A 73 6.32 19.42 -0.86
C PRO A 73 5.66 20.75 -1.32
N GLY A 74 4.41 20.98 -0.89
CA GLY A 74 3.59 22.13 -1.31
C GLY A 74 3.02 22.04 -2.74
N GLY A 75 3.18 20.90 -3.41
CA GLY A 75 2.76 20.63 -4.79
C GLY A 75 1.30 20.22 -4.98
N ASP A 76 0.42 20.45 -4.00
CA ASP A 76 -0.97 20.00 -3.97
C ASP A 76 -1.75 20.37 -5.25
N ALA A 77 -1.58 21.60 -5.74
CA ALA A 77 -2.23 22.07 -6.95
C ALA A 77 -1.80 21.27 -8.20
N ALA A 78 -0.53 20.85 -8.27
CA ALA A 78 -0.05 20.02 -9.37
C ALA A 78 -0.64 18.60 -9.30
N VAL A 79 -0.69 18.02 -8.10
CA VAL A 79 -1.31 16.70 -7.85
C VAL A 79 -2.79 16.72 -8.25
N LEU A 80 -3.55 17.73 -7.83
CA LEU A 80 -4.96 17.86 -8.16
C LEU A 80 -5.20 18.06 -9.66
N ARG A 81 -4.38 18.87 -10.35
CA ARG A 81 -4.47 19.03 -11.81
C ARG A 81 -4.19 17.72 -12.54
N ALA A 82 -3.18 16.97 -12.12
CA ALA A 82 -2.86 15.67 -12.69
C ALA A 82 -4.00 14.67 -12.48
N ALA A 83 -4.57 14.62 -11.27
CA ALA A 83 -5.72 13.78 -10.95
C ALA A 83 -6.94 14.12 -11.82
N ALA A 84 -7.25 15.41 -11.99
CA ALA A 84 -8.37 15.85 -12.83
C ALA A 84 -8.18 15.46 -14.30
N ALA A 85 -6.95 15.57 -14.83
CA ALA A 85 -6.64 15.16 -16.18
C ALA A 85 -6.80 13.63 -16.37
N LEU A 86 -6.34 12.84 -15.40
CA LEU A 86 -6.54 11.39 -15.40
C LEU A 86 -8.02 11.02 -15.31
N GLU A 87 -8.79 11.66 -14.42
CA GLU A 87 -10.22 11.40 -14.25
C GLU A 87 -10.98 11.63 -15.57
N ALA A 88 -10.67 12.74 -16.25
CA ALA A 88 -11.27 13.08 -17.54
C ALA A 88 -10.96 12.08 -18.65
N THR A 89 -9.85 11.33 -18.54
CA THR A 89 -9.37 10.39 -19.57
C THR A 89 -9.82 8.95 -19.29
N LEU A 90 -9.92 8.55 -18.02
CA LEU A 90 -10.19 7.17 -17.62
C LEU A 90 -11.66 6.77 -17.79
N HIS A 91 -12.58 7.75 -17.85
CA HIS A 91 -14.02 7.53 -18.06
C HIS A 91 -14.63 6.44 -17.16
N LEU A 92 -14.14 6.31 -15.92
CA LEU A 92 -14.62 5.31 -14.98
C LEU A 92 -16.02 5.65 -14.47
N PRO A 93 -16.81 4.65 -14.03
CA PRO A 93 -18.09 4.88 -13.39
C PRO A 93 -17.95 5.83 -12.19
N ARG A 94 -18.81 6.86 -12.13
CA ARG A 94 -18.84 7.83 -11.03
C ARG A 94 -19.57 7.33 -9.78
N THR A 95 -20.16 6.14 -9.86
CA THR A 95 -20.84 5.52 -8.73
C THR A 95 -19.91 4.55 -8.02
N CYS A 96 -20.06 4.46 -6.69
CA CYS A 96 -19.39 3.43 -5.92
C CYS A 96 -19.80 2.04 -6.45
N PRO A 97 -18.86 1.13 -6.74
CA PRO A 97 -19.18 -0.23 -7.11
C PRO A 97 -20.04 -0.88 -6.00
N GLN A 98 -21.10 -1.57 -6.40
CA GLN A 98 -21.89 -2.37 -5.45
C GLN A 98 -20.99 -3.45 -4.84
N PRO A 99 -20.96 -3.63 -3.51
CA PRO A 99 -20.24 -4.73 -2.88
C PRO A 99 -20.74 -6.06 -3.43
N ARG A 100 -19.82 -6.92 -3.88
CA ARG A 100 -20.15 -8.25 -4.41
C ARG A 100 -19.34 -9.29 -3.67
N ARG A 101 -19.96 -10.44 -3.43
CA ARG A 101 -19.20 -11.61 -2.97
C ARG A 101 -18.28 -12.03 -4.11
N GLY A 102 -16.97 -12.07 -3.85
CA GLY A 102 -16.00 -12.51 -4.84
C GLY A 102 -16.27 -13.95 -5.26
N SER A 103 -16.21 -14.21 -6.57
CA SER A 103 -16.29 -15.55 -7.15
C SER A 103 -14.90 -16.15 -7.42
N VAL A 104 -13.85 -15.33 -7.32
CA VAL A 104 -12.47 -15.73 -7.58
C VAL A 104 -11.82 -16.19 -6.27
N PRO A 105 -11.16 -17.37 -6.27
CA PRO A 105 -10.33 -17.79 -5.15
C PRO A 105 -9.22 -16.76 -4.89
N LEU A 106 -9.19 -16.20 -3.68
CA LEU A 106 -8.17 -15.25 -3.27
C LEU A 106 -7.05 -16.02 -2.56
N GLY A 107 -5.83 -15.92 -3.10
CA GLY A 107 -4.66 -16.66 -2.60
C GLY A 107 -3.84 -15.93 -1.55
N THR A 108 -4.34 -14.81 -1.02
CA THR A 108 -3.60 -13.98 -0.07
C THR A 108 -3.35 -14.73 1.23
N VAL A 109 -2.07 -14.85 1.59
CA VAL A 109 -1.64 -15.48 2.84
C VAL A 109 -1.39 -14.41 3.89
N GLY A 110 -1.81 -14.67 5.12
CA GLY A 110 -1.56 -13.79 6.25
C GLY A 110 -2.36 -14.16 7.49
N PRO A 111 -2.13 -13.48 8.62
CA PRO A 111 -2.81 -13.77 9.88
C PRO A 111 -4.30 -13.45 9.78
N ARG A 112 -5.12 -14.33 10.34
CA ARG A 112 -6.58 -14.17 10.45
C ARG A 112 -6.98 -13.73 11.87
N THR A 113 -6.15 -14.03 12.87
CA THR A 113 -6.38 -13.62 14.26
C THR A 113 -5.39 -12.58 14.75
N ALA A 114 -5.71 -11.90 15.86
CA ALA A 114 -4.79 -10.96 16.51
C ALA A 114 -3.56 -11.68 17.10
N GLU A 115 -3.73 -12.92 17.59
CA GLU A 115 -2.64 -13.74 18.13
C GLU A 115 -1.65 -14.14 17.03
N GLU A 116 -2.16 -14.58 15.86
CA GLU A 116 -1.31 -14.86 14.70
C GLU A 116 -0.58 -13.61 14.21
N ALA A 117 -1.25 -12.45 14.22
CA ALA A 117 -0.62 -11.19 13.85
C ALA A 117 0.49 -10.80 14.84
N ALA A 118 0.29 -11.00 16.14
CA ALA A 118 1.32 -10.75 17.15
C ALA A 118 2.54 -11.64 16.94
N LYS A 119 2.33 -12.96 16.74
CA LYS A 119 3.40 -13.92 16.45
C LYS A 119 4.17 -13.57 15.17
N HIS A 120 3.50 -13.03 14.15
CA HIS A 120 4.15 -12.60 12.93
C HIS A 120 5.10 -11.41 13.16
N HIS A 121 4.81 -10.52 14.12
CA HIS A 121 5.69 -9.41 14.51
C HIS A 121 6.80 -9.81 15.49
N GLU A 122 6.61 -10.93 16.20
CA GLU A 122 7.59 -11.43 17.17
C GLU A 122 8.93 -11.76 16.51
N GLY A 123 10.01 -11.41 17.20
CA GLY A 123 11.38 -11.62 16.73
C GLY A 123 11.97 -10.45 15.93
N GLU A 124 11.20 -9.62 15.24
CA GLU A 124 11.75 -8.41 14.60
C GLU A 124 12.16 -7.34 15.61
N VAL A 125 11.27 -7.01 16.54
CA VAL A 125 11.57 -6.07 17.62
C VAL A 125 12.74 -6.57 18.43
N GLN A 126 12.77 -7.86 18.75
CA GLN A 126 13.88 -8.48 19.46
C GLN A 126 15.19 -8.39 18.67
N ARG A 127 15.21 -8.74 17.38
CA ARG A 127 16.38 -8.57 16.50
C ARG A 127 16.84 -7.12 16.37
N HIS A 128 15.90 -6.17 16.30
CA HIS A 128 16.19 -4.74 16.25
C HIS A 128 16.82 -4.28 17.56
N VAL A 129 16.21 -4.63 18.69
CA VAL A 129 16.75 -4.36 20.03
C VAL A 129 18.13 -4.98 20.16
N GLU A 130 18.35 -6.25 19.84
CA GLU A 130 19.67 -6.89 19.87
C GLU A 130 20.70 -6.17 18.99
N ARG A 131 20.31 -5.75 17.78
CA ARG A 131 21.18 -5.01 16.85
C ARG A 131 21.64 -3.66 17.40
N TYR A 132 20.76 -2.93 18.09
CA TYR A 132 21.02 -1.54 18.53
C TYR A 132 21.25 -1.38 20.04
N SER A 133 21.07 -2.43 20.84
CA SER A 133 21.29 -2.43 22.30
C SER A 133 22.69 -2.89 22.70
N ALA A 134 23.51 -3.35 21.74
CA ALA A 134 24.93 -3.59 22.00
C ALA A 134 25.57 -2.26 22.41
N PRO A 135 26.31 -2.18 23.54
CA PRO A 135 27.00 -0.96 23.92
C PRO A 135 27.93 -0.56 22.77
N ALA A 136 27.84 0.70 22.34
CA ALA A 136 28.78 1.26 21.37
C ALA A 136 30.19 0.92 21.87
N ALA A 137 30.94 0.13 21.10
CA ALA A 137 32.31 -0.21 21.45
C ALA A 137 33.05 1.11 21.72
N ALA A 138 33.50 1.29 22.96
CA ALA A 138 34.22 2.48 23.38
C ALA A 138 35.40 2.70 22.42
N ALA A 139 35.32 3.80 21.68
CA ALA A 139 36.41 4.34 20.87
C ALA A 139 37.47 4.97 21.78
#